data_AF-A0A0V0H1H8-F1
#
_entry.id   AF-A0A0V0H1H8-F1
#
_cell.length_a   1.000
_cell.length_b   1.000
_cell.length_c   1.000
_cell.angle_alpha   90.00
_cell.angle_beta   90.00
_cell.angle_gamma   90.00
#
_symmetry.space_group_name_H-M   'P 1'
#
loop_
_entity.id
_entity.type
_entity.pdbx_description
1 polymer ?
#
loop_
_entity_poly.entity_id
_entity_poly.type
_entity_poly.pdbx_seq_one_letter_code
_entity_poly.pdbx_strand_id
1 'polypeptide(L)'
;MLKIGFVDDVEFILGKVEDASLVQTVLFSATLPVWVKHIASKFLKPDKKTADLVGNEKMKASKNVRHIIIGLHFYWPIIICLTFLFHALVLQDLS
;
A
#
# COMPACT_ATOMS: atom_id res chain seq x y z
N MET A 1 -5.31 -0.19 -0.17
CA MET A 1 -6.67 0.24 -0.57
C MET A 1 -7.11 1.47 0.20
N LEU A 2 -7.42 1.40 1.50
CA LEU A 2 -8.03 2.53 2.22
C LEU A 2 -7.21 3.84 2.29
N LYS A 3 -5.87 3.81 2.23
CA LYS A 3 -5.05 5.03 2.46
C LYS A 3 -4.86 5.92 1.20
N ILE A 4 -5.21 5.44 0.01
CA ILE A 4 -4.90 6.10 -1.27
C ILE A 4 -6.18 6.32 -2.07
N GLY A 5 -7.14 7.07 -1.49
CA GLY A 5 -8.31 7.60 -2.22
C GLY A 5 -9.63 6.81 -2.10
N PHE A 6 -9.65 5.63 -1.50
CA PHE A 6 -10.86 4.78 -1.47
C PHE A 6 -11.80 5.02 -0.27
N VAL A 7 -11.51 5.99 0.60
CA VAL A 7 -12.36 6.23 1.79
C VAL A 7 -13.72 6.77 1.37
N ASP A 8 -13.73 7.77 0.49
CA ASP A 8 -14.95 8.46 0.05
C ASP A 8 -15.87 7.51 -0.75
N ASP A 9 -15.28 6.67 -1.61
CA ASP A 9 -16.02 5.65 -2.36
C ASP A 9 -16.67 4.61 -1.44
N VAL A 10 -15.97 4.20 -0.38
CA VAL A 10 -16.49 3.25 0.61
C VAL A 10 -17.64 3.87 1.41
N GLU A 11 -17.53 5.14 1.79
CA GLU A 11 -18.62 5.88 2.44
C GLU A 11 -19.83 6.03 1.52
N PHE A 12 -19.61 6.31 0.22
CA PHE A 12 -20.68 6.43 -0.76
C PHE A 12 -21.44 5.10 -0.96
N ILE A 13 -20.72 3.99 -1.14
CA ILE A 13 -21.33 2.67 -1.36
C ILE A 13 -22.09 2.20 -0.11
N LEU A 14 -21.50 2.37 1.07
CA LEU A 14 -22.13 1.93 2.32
C LEU A 14 -23.28 2.84 2.75
N GLY A 15 -23.25 4.12 2.38
CA GLY A 15 -24.34 5.08 2.61
C GLY A 15 -25.60 4.82 1.77
N LYS A 16 -25.51 3.97 0.73
CA LYS A 16 -26.67 3.53 -0.07
C LYS A 16 -27.44 2.37 0.54
N VAL A 17 -26.91 1.74 1.58
CA VAL A 17 -27.61 0.67 2.28
C VAL A 17 -28.63 1.29 3.23
N GLU A 18 -29.91 1.12 2.91
CA GLU A 18 -31.02 1.71 3.68
C GLU A 18 -31.08 1.20 5.13
N ASP A 19 -30.71 -0.07 5.35
CA ASP A 19 -30.77 -0.68 6.68
C ASP A 19 -29.51 -1.49 6.99
N ALA A 20 -28.63 -0.91 7.80
CA ALA A 20 -27.39 -1.55 8.27
C ALA A 20 -27.65 -2.80 9.13
N SER A 21 -28.88 -2.98 9.64
CA SER A 21 -29.25 -4.14 10.43
C SER A 21 -29.48 -5.39 9.56
N LEU A 22 -29.93 -5.21 8.32
CA LEU A 22 -30.23 -6.29 7.38
C LEU A 22 -29.00 -6.81 6.64
N VAL A 23 -27.94 -6.01 6.54
CA VAL A 23 -26.73 -6.38 5.82
C VAL A 23 -25.66 -6.99 6.73
N GLN A 24 -24.95 -7.97 6.18
CA GLN A 24 -23.75 -8.54 6.79
C GLN A 24 -22.52 -7.87 6.20
N THR A 25 -21.84 -7.05 6.99
CA THR A 25 -20.58 -6.43 6.60
C THR A 25 -19.41 -7.33 7.02
N VAL A 26 -18.57 -7.72 6.06
CA VAL A 26 -17.36 -8.53 6.30
C VAL A 26 -16.14 -7.81 5.77
N LEU A 27 -15.10 -7.67 6.61
CA LEU A 27 -13.83 -7.06 6.24
C LEU A 27 -12.72 -8.10 6.23
N PHE A 28 -12.09 -8.31 5.08
CA PHE A 28 -10.89 -9.14 4.95
C PHE A 28 -9.67 -8.24 4.79
N SER A 29 -8.66 -8.42 5.64
CA SER A 29 -7.39 -7.74 5.48
C SER A 29 -6.23 -8.60 5.95
N ALA A 30 -5.14 -8.60 5.18
CA ALA A 30 -3.88 -9.24 5.56
C ALA A 30 -3.12 -8.44 6.63
N THR A 31 -3.38 -7.12 6.74
CA THR A 31 -2.78 -6.26 7.76
C THR A 31 -3.85 -5.35 8.37
N LEU A 32 -3.92 -5.28 9.70
CA LEU A 32 -4.91 -4.47 10.42
C LEU A 32 -4.23 -3.45 11.35
N PRO A 33 -3.64 -2.38 10.79
CA PRO A 33 -3.11 -1.27 11.60
C PRO A 33 -4.26 -0.54 12.34
N VAL A 34 -3.93 0.14 13.43
CA VAL A 34 -4.91 0.77 14.34
C VAL A 34 -5.89 1.69 13.62
N TRP A 35 -5.41 2.51 12.66
CA TRP A 35 -6.26 3.42 11.90
C TRP A 35 -7.32 2.69 11.05
N VAL A 36 -7.01 1.50 10.50
CA VAL A 36 -7.99 0.69 9.75
C VAL A 36 -9.05 0.14 10.70
N LYS A 37 -8.67 -0.26 11.93
CA LYS A 37 -9.63 -0.73 12.94
C LYS A 37 -10.65 0.35 13.30
N HIS A 38 -10.21 1.62 13.38
CA HIS A 38 -11.07 2.77 13.69
C HIS A 38 -12.05 3.09 12.55
N ILE A 39 -11.61 2.97 11.29
CA ILE A 39 -12.49 3.16 10.13
C ILE A 39 -13.49 2.01 10.07
N ALA A 40 -13.02 0.77 10.22
CA ALA A 40 -13.86 -0.42 10.19
C ALA A 40 -14.94 -0.41 11.30
N SER A 41 -14.69 0.19 12.47
CA SER A 41 -15.73 0.32 13.51
C SER A 41 -16.89 1.24 13.14
N LYS A 42 -16.74 2.13 12.15
CA LYS A 42 -17.87 2.97 11.68
C LYS A 42 -18.86 2.18 10.83
N PHE A 43 -18.38 1.14 10.14
CA PHE A 43 -19.15 0.40 9.15
C PHE A 43 -19.55 -1.01 9.60
N LEU A 44 -18.90 -1.54 10.65
CA LEU A 44 -19.19 -2.85 11.21
C LEU A 44 -20.09 -2.72 12.43
N LYS A 45 -20.99 -3.69 12.61
CA LYS A 45 -21.87 -3.76 13.79
C LYS A 45 -21.05 -3.83 15.10
N PRO A 46 -21.59 -3.30 16.21
CA PRO A 46 -20.90 -3.29 17.50
C PRO A 46 -20.61 -4.70 18.04
N ASP A 47 -21.42 -5.69 17.68
CA ASP A 47 -21.30 -7.11 18.06
C ASP A 47 -20.40 -7.94 17.13
N LYS A 48 -19.54 -7.28 16.33
CA LYS A 48 -18.66 -7.97 15.37
C LYS A 48 -17.71 -8.97 16.02
N LYS A 49 -17.61 -10.15 15.41
CA LYS A 49 -16.55 -11.12 15.71
C LYS A 49 -15.30 -10.78 14.91
N THR A 50 -14.16 -10.63 15.59
CA THR A 50 -12.87 -10.39 14.95
C THR A 50 -12.02 -11.66 15.09
N ALA A 51 -11.66 -12.27 13.95
CA ALA A 51 -10.72 -13.39 13.90
C ALA A 51 -9.37 -12.88 13.42
N ASP A 52 -8.42 -12.67 14.33
CA ASP A 52 -7.04 -12.30 14.00
C ASP A 52 -6.15 -13.54 14.01
N LEU A 53 -5.85 -14.05 12.82
CA LEU A 53 -5.01 -15.24 12.62
C LEU A 53 -3.51 -14.94 12.67
N VAL A 54 -3.11 -13.67 12.77
CA VAL A 54 -1.71 -13.24 12.73
C VAL A 54 -1.23 -12.75 14.11
N GLY A 55 -2.14 -12.25 14.94
CA GLY A 55 -1.86 -11.84 16.32
C GLY A 55 -0.69 -10.84 16.44
N ASN A 56 0.19 -11.06 17.42
CA ASN A 56 1.41 -10.27 17.63
C ASN A 56 2.67 -10.82 16.93
N GLU A 57 2.53 -11.75 15.98
CA GLU A 57 3.70 -12.31 15.30
C GLU A 57 4.50 -11.24 14.54
N LYS A 58 5.83 -11.24 14.72
CA LYS A 58 6.77 -10.31 14.06
C LYS A 58 6.84 -10.54 12.55
N MET A 59 6.61 -11.76 12.10
CA MET A 59 6.56 -12.14 10.69
C MET A 59 5.12 -12.08 10.19
N LYS A 60 4.78 -10.99 9.49
CA LYS A 60 3.46 -10.79 8.87
C LYS A 60 3.35 -11.35 7.45
N ALA A 61 4.48 -11.78 6.88
CA ALA A 61 4.55 -12.40 5.56
C ALA A 61 4.39 -13.92 5.64
N SER A 62 3.89 -14.53 4.56
CA SER A 62 3.69 -15.98 4.48
C SER A 62 4.98 -16.74 4.74
N LYS A 63 4.91 -17.80 5.56
CA LYS A 63 6.05 -18.66 5.92
C LYS A 63 6.68 -19.34 4.69
N ASN A 64 5.92 -19.48 3.60
CA ASN A 64 6.39 -20.11 2.36
C ASN A 64 7.08 -19.13 1.40
N VAL A 65 7.16 -17.84 1.73
CA VAL A 65 7.79 -16.81 0.89
C VAL A 65 9.19 -16.53 1.40
N ARG A 66 10.19 -16.74 0.54
CA ARG A 66 11.57 -16.31 0.80
C ARG A 66 11.75 -14.88 0.30
N HIS A 67 12.04 -13.97 1.22
CA HIS A 67 12.39 -12.60 0.90
C HIS A 67 13.89 -12.52 0.58
N ILE A 68 14.22 -12.27 -0.69
CA ILE A 68 15.60 -12.05 -1.15
C ILE A 68 15.74 -10.56 -1.44
N ILE A 69 16.77 -9.93 -0.88
CA ILE A 69 17.10 -8.52 -1.13
C ILE A 69 18.35 -8.52 -2.01
N ILE A 70 18.25 -7.93 -3.20
CA ILE A 70 19.39 -7.73 -4.09
C ILE A 70 19.65 -6.22 -4.12
N GLY A 71 20.79 -5.81 -3.57
CA GLY A 71 21.25 -4.43 -3.64
C GLY A 71 21.69 -4.10 -5.05
N LEU A 72 20.85 -3.39 -5.81
CA LEU A 72 21.25 -2.82 -7.09
C LEU A 72 21.86 -1.44 -6.84
N HIS A 73 23.16 -1.28 -7.07
CA HIS A 73 23.81 0.02 -7.04
C HIS A 73 23.39 0.77 -8.32
N PHE A 74 22.41 1.67 -8.21
CA PHE A 74 22.02 2.55 -9.31
C PHE A 74 23.22 3.44 -9.66
N TYR A 75 23.91 3.13 -10.76
CA TYR A 75 24.99 3.94 -11.33
C TYR A 75 24.44 5.21 -12.00
N TRP A 76 23.70 6.02 -11.23
CA TRP A 76 23.29 7.35 -11.64
C TRP A 76 24.48 8.29 -11.96
N PRO A 77 25.63 8.27 -11.24
CA PRO A 77 26.74 9.17 -11.56
C PRO A 77 27.44 8.84 -12.89
N ILE A 78 27.47 7.56 -13.32
CA ILE A 78 28.14 7.18 -14.58
C ILE A 78 27.31 7.64 -15.80
N ILE A 79 25.99 7.53 -15.74
CA ILE A 79 25.09 7.99 -16.81
C ILE A 79 25.14 9.52 -16.92
N ILE A 80 25.17 10.25 -15.80
CA ILE A 80 25.33 11.72 -15.83
C ILE A 80 26.70 12.11 -16.41
N CYS A 81 27.77 11.41 -16.04
CA CYS A 81 29.13 11.73 -16.51
C CYS A 81 29.28 11.51 -18.02
N LEU A 82 28.73 10.42 -18.57
CA LEU A 82 28.72 10.17 -20.02
C LEU A 82 27.87 11.19 -20.78
N THR A 83 26.75 11.64 -20.22
CA THR A 83 25.89 12.65 -20.87
C THR A 83 26.59 14.02 -20.91
N PHE A 84 27.29 14.40 -19.83
CA PHE A 84 28.08 15.63 -19.79
C PHE A 84 29.30 15.59 -20.71
N LEU A 85 30.00 14.45 -20.79
CA LEU A 85 31.16 14.30 -21.67
C LEU A 85 30.75 14.35 -23.14
N PHE A 86 29.60 13.77 -23.51
CA PHE A 86 29.08 13.83 -24.88
C PHE A 86 28.65 15.25 -25.28
N HIS A 87 28.05 16.00 -24.35
CA HIS A 87 27.69 17.40 -24.60
C HIS A 87 28.92 18.31 -24.73
N ALA A 88 29.97 18.06 -23.96
CA ALA A 88 31.23 18.79 -24.06
C ALA A 88 31.97 18.50 -25.38
N LEU A 89 31.94 17.24 -25.86
CA LEU A 89 32.57 16.85 -27.13
C LEU A 89 31.88 17.53 -28.33
N VAL A 90 30.54 17.55 -28.36
CA VAL A 90 29.76 18.16 -29.45
C VAL A 90 29.94 19.69 -29.53
N LEU A 91 30.24 20.36 -28.42
CA LEU A 91 30.50 21.81 -28.40
C LEU A 91 31.91 22.19 -28.85
N GLN A 92 32.88 21.28 -28.82
CA GLN A 92 34.25 21.56 -29.30
C GLN A 92 34.41 21.40 -30.83
N ASP A 93 33.52 20.64 -31.50
CA ASP A 93 33.51 20.50 -32.96
C ASP A 93 32.75 21.64 -33.69
N LEU A 94 32.17 22.60 -32.95
CA LEU A 94 31.39 23.72 -33.51
C LEU A 94 32.11 25.09 -33.47
N SER A 95 33.42 25.13 -33.18
CA SER A 95 34.29 26.33 -33.21
C SER A 95 35.41 26.17 -34.21
#